data_AF-A0A9N8DGW3-F1
#
_entry.id   AF-A0A9N8DGW3-F1
#
_cell.length_a   1.000
_cell.length_b   1.000
_cell.length_c   1.000
_cell.angle_alpha   90.00
_cell.angle_beta   90.00
_cell.angle_gamma   90.00
#
_symmetry.space_group_name_H-M   'P 1'
#
loop_
_entity.id
_entity.type
_entity.pdbx_description
1 polymer ?
#
loop_
_entity_poly.entity_id
_entity_poly.type
_entity_poly.pdbx_seq_one_letter_code
_entity_poly.pdbx_strand_id
1 'polypeptide(L)'
;MASKDEIPDVEKGEVEATPAGVNLPEEPPEARILKPIPDSTAMEKLMGLVAAIAVGTSLAAIIIERSFLVILAGILSSFVGPYAYAQQTQLTEIKALKETQMAVQNEVNRLKNENNRLDVNIGQMEQSLERLEDVKTALDTITATQGMTVKEFEQQVAKSRNNLNHMQLNVKNVVINNLMNIMERIDTDGDDTAQAHEVEETLDAIKKLHGVKVNDGNFRKAFSGKTVKSIMNVVSNIKKIGDIPPEDRIFEFPDMVDA
;
A
#
# COMPACT_ATOMS: atom_id res chain seq x y z
N MET A 1 -34.04 -25.05 15.50
CA MET A 1 -34.00 -23.66 16.00
C MET A 1 -32.57 -23.19 15.85
N ALA A 2 -32.32 -22.54 14.70
CA ALA A 2 -31.01 -22.07 14.29
C ALA A 2 -30.79 -20.68 14.91
N SER A 3 -29.69 -20.52 15.65
CA SER A 3 -29.18 -19.20 16.03
C SER A 3 -28.34 -18.70 14.86
N LYS A 4 -28.70 -17.52 14.36
CA LYS A 4 -28.03 -16.79 13.28
C LYS A 4 -26.62 -16.42 13.72
N ASP A 5 -25.63 -16.82 12.92
CA ASP A 5 -24.30 -16.23 12.94
C ASP A 5 -24.38 -14.86 12.26
N GLU A 6 -24.23 -13.80 13.06
CA GLU A 6 -24.04 -12.43 12.60
C GLU A 6 -22.65 -12.29 11.99
N ILE A 7 -22.59 -11.94 10.71
CA ILE A 7 -21.37 -11.52 10.02
C ILE A 7 -21.10 -10.07 10.46
N PRO A 8 -19.94 -9.75 11.04
CA PRO A 8 -19.63 -8.37 11.40
C PRO A 8 -19.47 -7.53 10.12
N ASP A 9 -20.19 -6.41 10.10
CA ASP A 9 -20.09 -5.35 9.11
C ASP A 9 -18.62 -4.90 8.97
N VAL A 10 -18.07 -5.09 7.77
CA VAL A 10 -16.78 -4.53 7.38
C VAL A 10 -16.99 -3.02 7.19
N GLU A 11 -16.81 -2.32 8.30
CA GLU A 11 -16.79 -0.88 8.40
C GLU A 11 -15.81 -0.30 7.38
N LYS A 12 -16.31 0.66 6.59
CA LYS A 12 -15.59 1.40 5.57
C LYS A 12 -14.34 2.04 6.19
N GLY A 13 -13.20 1.39 6.01
CA GLY A 13 -11.90 2.04 6.16
C GLY A 13 -11.74 3.07 5.06
N GLU A 14 -12.06 4.33 5.35
CA GLU A 14 -11.46 5.47 4.67
C GLU A 14 -9.95 5.34 4.84
N VAL A 15 -9.29 4.82 3.81
CA VAL A 15 -7.84 4.93 3.68
C VAL A 15 -7.58 6.38 3.30
N GLU A 16 -7.49 7.22 4.33
CA GLU A 16 -6.94 8.56 4.20
C GLU A 16 -5.48 8.39 3.77
N ALA A 17 -5.27 8.39 2.46
CA ALA A 17 -3.96 8.44 1.86
C ALA A 17 -3.38 9.83 2.14
N THR A 18 -2.90 10.05 3.35
CA THR A 18 -1.85 11.04 3.56
C THR A 18 -0.67 10.58 2.70
N PRO A 19 -0.30 11.30 1.62
CA PRO A 19 0.95 11.03 0.94
C PRO A 19 2.02 11.11 2.02
N ALA A 20 2.86 10.08 2.13
CA ALA A 20 3.95 10.01 3.09
C ALA A 20 4.69 11.35 3.08
N GLY A 21 4.33 12.20 4.03
CA GLY A 21 4.85 13.54 4.17
C GLY A 21 6.27 13.34 4.63
N VAL A 22 7.20 13.32 3.67
CA VAL A 22 8.62 13.44 3.94
C VAL A 22 8.74 14.79 4.65
N ASN A 23 8.79 14.72 5.97
CA ASN A 23 8.86 15.86 6.86
C ASN A 23 10.30 16.38 6.69
N LEU A 24 10.50 17.16 5.63
CA LEU A 24 11.78 17.76 5.31
C LEU A 24 12.16 18.66 6.49
N PRO A 25 13.27 18.39 7.19
CA PRO A 25 13.68 19.20 8.31
C PRO A 25 13.88 20.65 7.83
N GLU A 26 13.41 21.62 8.63
CA GLU A 26 13.46 23.05 8.33
C GLU A 26 14.82 23.46 7.73
N GLU A 27 14.76 24.22 6.63
CA GLU A 27 15.96 24.73 5.98
C GLU A 27 16.76 25.59 6.96
N PRO A 28 18.08 25.35 7.09
CA PRO A 28 18.89 26.12 8.03
C PRO A 28 18.95 27.60 7.58
N PRO A 29 19.08 28.53 8.54
CA PRO A 29 19.10 29.96 8.26
C PRO A 29 20.24 30.31 7.30
N GLU A 30 19.94 31.15 6.31
CA GLU A 30 20.85 31.56 5.23
C GLU A 30 22.24 31.98 5.75
N ALA A 31 23.27 31.52 5.03
CA ALA A 31 24.66 31.78 5.37
C ALA A 31 24.94 33.28 5.47
N ARG A 32 25.27 33.75 6.68
CA ARG A 32 25.64 35.15 6.92
C ARG A 32 26.93 35.44 6.17
N ILE A 33 26.83 36.27 5.14
CA ILE A 33 27.97 36.81 4.40
C ILE A 33 28.95 37.43 5.41
N LEU A 34 30.19 36.92 5.42
CA LEU A 34 31.23 37.39 6.33
C LEU A 34 31.48 38.88 6.06
N LYS A 35 31.33 39.72 7.10
CA LYS A 35 31.58 41.15 6.98
C LYS A 35 33.07 41.38 6.67
N PRO A 36 33.41 42.33 5.80
CA PRO A 36 34.79 42.69 5.55
C PRO A 36 35.43 43.17 6.87
N ILE A 37 36.58 42.61 7.19
CA ILE A 37 37.35 42.98 8.37
C ILE A 37 37.87 44.41 8.13
N PRO A 38 37.61 45.38 9.02
CA PRO A 38 38.03 46.76 8.82
C PRO A 38 39.57 46.85 8.83
N ASP A 39 40.14 47.40 7.75
CA ASP A 39 41.59 47.50 7.50
C ASP A 39 42.37 48.39 8.50
N SER A 40 41.68 49.05 9.44
CA SER A 40 42.38 49.82 10.49
C SER A 40 41.62 49.75 11.81
N THR A 41 42.30 49.28 12.85
CA THR A 41 41.72 49.19 14.20
C THR A 41 41.79 50.57 14.87
N ALA A 42 40.76 50.96 15.62
CA ALA A 42 40.77 52.22 16.37
C ALA A 42 42.01 52.38 17.28
N MET A 43 42.52 51.26 17.77
CA MET A 43 43.72 51.17 18.59
C MET A 43 45.01 51.51 17.83
N GLU A 44 45.07 51.21 16.53
CA GLU A 44 46.21 51.52 15.66
C GLU A 44 46.27 53.02 15.35
N LYS A 45 45.11 53.63 15.07
CA LYS A 45 44.99 55.09 14.90
C LYS A 45 45.39 55.83 16.18
N LEU A 46 45.00 55.31 17.35
CA LEU A 46 45.40 55.86 18.64
C LEU A 46 46.91 55.77 18.85
N MET A 47 47.54 54.63 18.59
CA MET A 47 48.99 54.50 18.74
C MET A 47 49.77 55.34 17.73
N GLY A 48 49.29 55.46 16.48
CA GLY A 48 49.87 56.38 15.49
C GLY A 48 49.82 57.84 15.97
N LEU A 49 48.71 58.25 16.60
CA LEU A 49 48.58 59.58 17.20
C LEU A 49 49.51 59.79 18.40
N VAL A 50 49.60 58.80 19.31
CA VAL A 50 50.52 58.84 20.45
C VAL A 50 51.98 58.92 19.98
N ALA A 51 52.36 58.15 18.95
CA ALA A 51 53.70 58.21 18.37
C ALA A 51 53.99 59.60 17.76
N ALA A 52 53.04 60.18 17.03
CA ALA A 52 53.19 61.53 16.47
C ALA A 52 53.36 62.59 17.57
N ILE A 53 52.58 62.51 18.65
CA ILE A 53 52.71 63.41 19.80
C ILE A 53 54.05 63.23 20.51
N ALA A 54 54.50 61.99 20.71
CA ALA A 54 55.78 61.70 21.37
C ALA A 54 56.98 62.25 20.59
N VAL A 55 56.98 62.07 19.26
CA VAL A 55 58.01 62.62 18.37
C VAL A 55 57.95 64.15 18.37
N GLY A 56 56.76 64.74 18.25
CA GLY A 56 56.58 66.20 18.28
C GLY A 56 57.03 66.83 19.60
N THR A 57 56.69 66.21 20.73
CA THR A 57 57.08 66.67 22.06
C THR A 57 58.59 66.54 22.27
N SER A 58 59.21 65.45 21.82
CA SER A 58 60.65 65.26 21.90
C SER A 58 61.42 66.31 21.08
N LEU A 59 60.96 66.62 19.87
CA LEU A 59 61.55 67.67 19.04
C LEU A 59 61.42 69.05 19.69
N ALA A 60 60.25 69.37 20.26
CA ALA A 60 60.05 70.63 20.98
C ALA A 60 60.97 70.76 22.20
N ALA A 61 61.14 69.69 22.98
CA ALA A 61 62.02 69.66 24.14
C ALA A 61 63.50 69.88 23.75
N ILE A 62 63.96 69.28 22.65
CA ILE A 62 65.34 69.46 22.13
C ILE A 62 65.60 70.93 21.73
N ILE A 63 64.60 71.62 21.19
CA ILE A 63 64.73 73.03 20.76
C ILE A 63 64.86 73.96 21.98
N ILE A 64 64.08 73.71 23.03
CA ILE A 64 64.00 74.56 24.23
C ILE A 64 65.19 74.30 25.16
N GLU A 65 65.49 73.03 25.42
CA GLU A 65 66.42 72.61 26.47
C GLU A 65 67.59 71.88 25.82
N ARG A 66 68.62 72.63 25.42
CA ARG A 66 69.82 72.13 24.71
C ARG A 66 70.76 71.30 25.59
N SER A 67 70.21 70.51 26.51
CA SER A 67 70.96 69.62 27.40
C SER A 67 71.23 68.28 26.71
N PHE A 68 72.45 67.76 26.90
CA PHE A 68 72.87 66.47 26.32
C PHE A 68 71.96 65.30 26.74
N LEU A 69 71.46 65.31 27.98
CA LEU A 69 70.56 64.28 28.49
C LEU A 69 69.20 64.28 27.77
N VAL A 70 68.69 65.47 27.43
CA VAL A 70 67.40 65.64 26.72
C VAL A 70 67.51 65.14 25.28
N ILE A 71 68.65 65.38 24.62
CA ILE A 71 68.91 64.90 23.26
C ILE A 71 68.96 63.35 23.24
N LEU A 72 69.68 62.73 24.19
CA LEU A 72 69.74 61.26 24.27
C LEU A 72 68.38 60.63 24.56
N ALA A 73 67.61 61.19 25.49
CA ALA A 73 66.27 60.71 25.81
C ALA A 73 65.31 60.87 24.62
N GLY A 74 65.39 61.98 23.88
CA GLY A 74 64.58 62.22 22.68
C GLY A 74 64.87 61.24 21.55
N ILE A 75 66.14 60.93 21.28
CA ILE A 75 66.52 59.94 20.26
C ILE A 75 65.98 58.55 20.63
N LEU A 76 66.19 58.10 21.87
CA LEU A 76 65.68 56.80 22.33
C LEU A 76 64.14 56.72 22.26
N SER A 77 63.44 57.78 22.67
CA SER A 77 61.97 57.83 22.60
C SER A 77 61.45 57.77 21.17
N SER A 78 62.15 58.40 20.21
CA SER A 78 61.80 58.38 18.79
C SER A 78 61.81 56.97 18.16
N PHE A 79 62.60 56.03 18.69
CA PHE A 79 62.62 54.64 18.20
C PHE A 79 61.55 53.75 18.84
N VAL A 80 61.17 54.02 20.09
CA VAL A 80 60.19 53.20 20.82
C VAL A 80 58.80 53.31 20.21
N GLY A 81 58.40 54.51 19.75
CA GLY A 81 57.09 54.75 19.12
C GLY A 81 56.84 53.89 17.87
N PRO A 82 57.70 53.97 16.84
CA PRO A 82 57.59 53.14 15.64
C PRO A 82 57.67 51.63 15.93
N TYR A 83 58.51 51.22 16.89
CA TYR A 83 58.64 49.82 17.27
C TYR A 83 57.37 49.27 17.92
N ALA A 84 56.76 50.03 18.84
CA ALA A 84 55.49 49.66 19.48
C ALA A 84 54.34 49.62 18.46
N TYR A 85 54.32 50.56 17.51
CA TYR A 85 53.36 50.56 16.39
C TYR A 85 53.50 49.29 15.54
N ALA A 86 54.72 48.94 15.11
CA ALA A 86 54.97 47.74 14.32
C ALA A 86 54.56 46.45 15.07
N GLN A 87 54.83 46.36 16.38
CA GLN A 87 54.39 45.23 17.19
C GLN A 87 52.85 45.14 17.27
N GLN A 88 52.18 46.28 17.40
CA GLN A 88 50.72 46.30 17.49
C GLN A 88 50.06 45.89 16.17
N THR A 89 50.62 46.27 15.02
CA THR A 89 50.15 45.82 13.70
C THR A 89 50.23 44.30 13.59
N GLN A 90 51.36 43.70 13.98
CA GLN A 90 51.53 42.24 13.97
C GLN A 90 50.52 41.51 14.88
N LEU A 91 50.24 42.05 16.08
CA LEU A 91 49.23 41.48 16.97
C LEU A 91 47.81 41.57 16.38
N THR A 92 47.53 42.64 15.64
CA THR A 92 46.25 42.84 14.96
C THR A 92 46.07 41.84 13.83
N GLU A 93 47.09 41.62 13.02
CA GLU A 93 47.09 40.59 11.96
C GLU A 93 46.89 39.19 12.52
N ILE A 94 47.59 38.83 13.61
CA ILE A 94 47.42 37.53 14.26
C ILE A 94 45.98 37.36 14.78
N LYS A 95 45.40 38.41 15.36
CA LYS A 95 44.01 38.37 15.83
C LYS A 95 43.04 38.19 14.68
N ALA A 96 43.22 38.92 13.57
CA ALA A 96 42.42 38.76 12.36
C ALA A 96 42.55 37.34 11.79
N LEU A 97 43.75 36.77 11.74
CA LEU A 97 43.99 35.41 11.27
C LEU A 97 43.35 34.35 12.18
N LYS A 98 43.35 34.57 13.49
CA LYS A 98 42.64 33.70 14.45
C LYS A 98 41.13 33.78 14.25
N GLU A 99 40.59 34.97 14.00
CA GLU A 99 39.17 35.17 13.72
C GLU A 99 38.74 34.51 12.41
N THR A 100 39.54 34.63 11.35
CA THR A 100 39.27 33.92 10.09
C THR A 100 39.38 32.41 10.26
N GLN A 101 40.35 31.91 11.03
CA GLN A 101 40.45 30.48 11.33
C GLN A 101 39.23 29.98 12.10
N MET A 102 38.72 30.74 13.07
CA MET A 102 37.48 30.39 13.78
C MET A 102 36.27 30.42 12.86
N ALA A 103 36.16 31.41 11.97
CA ALA A 103 35.09 31.48 10.98
C ALA A 103 35.12 30.29 10.01
N VAL A 104 36.30 29.94 9.50
CA VAL A 104 36.49 28.76 8.64
C VAL A 104 36.17 27.47 9.41
N GLN A 105 36.60 27.34 10.66
CA GLN A 105 36.29 26.17 11.48
C GLN A 105 34.79 26.02 11.71
N ASN A 106 34.08 27.13 11.95
CA ASN A 106 32.62 27.13 12.09
C ASN A 106 31.94 26.68 10.79
N GLU A 107 32.44 27.14 9.64
CA GLU A 107 31.91 26.75 8.34
C GLU A 107 32.16 25.27 8.02
N VAL A 108 33.35 24.75 8.34
CA VAL A 108 33.65 23.31 8.22
C VAL A 108 32.74 22.49 9.13
N ASN A 109 32.51 22.93 10.37
CA ASN A 109 31.59 22.25 11.27
C ASN A 109 30.14 22.28 10.76
N ARG A 110 29.71 23.41 10.15
CA ARG A 110 28.40 23.53 9.49
C ARG A 110 28.28 22.55 8.33
N LEU A 111 29.24 22.54 7.41
CA LEU A 111 29.27 21.62 6.27
C LEU A 111 29.33 20.16 6.71
N LYS A 112 30.06 19.84 7.78
CA LYS A 112 30.10 18.49 8.35
C LYS A 112 28.72 18.07 8.89
N ASN A 113 28.01 18.97 9.57
CA ASN A 113 26.66 18.72 10.04
C ASN A 113 25.68 18.54 8.87
N GLU A 114 25.80 19.35 7.82
CA GLU A 114 25.00 19.21 6.60
C GLU A 114 25.28 17.87 5.89
N ASN A 115 26.54 17.46 5.81
CA ASN A 115 26.93 16.18 5.23
C ASN A 115 26.39 15.00 6.06
N ASN A 116 26.52 15.03 7.38
CA ASN A 116 25.91 14.03 8.26
C ASN A 116 24.37 13.97 8.10
N ARG A 117 23.70 15.11 7.94
CA ARG A 117 22.25 15.15 7.70
C ARG A 117 21.89 14.52 6.35
N LEU A 118 22.68 14.80 5.32
CA LEU A 118 22.49 14.21 4.00
C LEU A 118 22.70 12.69 4.02
N ASP A 119 23.69 12.21 4.76
CA ASP A 119 23.98 10.79 4.96
C ASP A 119 22.80 10.05 5.63
N VAL A 120 22.20 10.66 6.66
CA VAL A 120 20.97 10.14 7.28
C VAL A 120 19.81 10.07 6.28
N ASN A 121 19.66 11.09 5.43
CA ASN A 121 18.61 11.10 4.40
C ASN A 121 18.84 9.99 3.36
N ILE A 122 20.09 9.75 2.95
CA ILE A 122 20.43 8.64 2.04
C ILE A 122 20.05 7.31 2.69
N GLY A 123 20.38 7.08 3.97
CA GLY A 123 19.98 5.86 4.68
C GLY A 123 18.46 5.66 4.76
N GLN A 124 17.68 6.74 4.93
CA GLN A 124 16.22 6.67 4.90
C GLN A 124 15.66 6.35 3.50
N MET A 125 16.31 6.88 2.45
CA MET A 125 15.95 6.56 1.07
C MET A 125 16.30 5.10 0.72
N GLU A 126 17.43 4.58 1.19
CA GLU A 126 17.81 3.18 1.05
C GLU A 126 16.80 2.26 1.73
N GLN A 127 16.38 2.58 2.97
CA GLN A 127 15.33 1.82 3.66
C GLN A 127 13.99 1.88 2.89
N SER A 128 13.67 3.01 2.28
CA SER A 128 12.47 3.15 1.46
C SER A 128 12.55 2.33 0.17
N LEU A 129 13.73 2.24 -0.44
CA LEU A 129 14.00 1.37 -1.59
C LEU A 129 13.88 -0.11 -1.23
N GLU A 130 14.42 -0.52 -0.08
CA GLU A 130 14.29 -1.90 0.43
C GLU A 130 12.82 -2.28 0.60
N ARG A 131 12.01 -1.40 1.21
CA ARG A 131 10.55 -1.62 1.33
C ARG A 131 9.85 -1.72 -0.02
N LEU A 132 10.26 -0.94 -1.01
CA LEU A 132 9.71 -1.02 -2.37
C LEU A 132 10.10 -2.34 -3.06
N GLU A 133 11.31 -2.83 -2.82
CA GLU A 133 11.76 -4.15 -3.29
C GLU A 133 10.98 -5.30 -2.64
N ASP A 134 10.71 -5.21 -1.34
CA ASP A 134 9.83 -6.17 -0.63
C ASP A 134 8.41 -6.17 -1.21
N VAL A 135 7.83 -4.98 -1.44
CA VAL A 135 6.50 -4.85 -2.05
C VAL A 135 6.49 -5.42 -3.47
N LYS A 136 7.53 -5.18 -4.27
CA LYS A 136 7.68 -5.77 -5.61
C LYS A 136 7.74 -7.30 -5.52
N THR A 137 8.52 -7.84 -4.59
CA THR A 137 8.66 -9.29 -4.40
C THR A 137 7.35 -9.93 -3.95
N ALA A 138 6.61 -9.26 -3.06
CA ALA A 138 5.27 -9.67 -2.66
C ALA A 138 4.30 -9.64 -3.85
N LEU A 139 4.35 -8.59 -4.68
CA LEU A 139 3.51 -8.46 -5.86
C LEU A 139 3.83 -9.52 -6.93
N ASP A 140 5.11 -9.85 -7.15
CA ASP A 140 5.54 -10.92 -8.04
C ASP A 140 5.07 -12.29 -7.52
N THR A 141 5.15 -12.52 -6.21
CA THR A 141 4.66 -13.76 -5.56
C THR A 141 3.15 -13.88 -5.67
N ILE A 142 2.41 -12.78 -5.43
CA ILE A 142 0.96 -12.71 -5.61
C ILE A 142 0.62 -12.96 -7.08
N THR A 143 1.33 -12.36 -8.03
CA THR A 143 1.08 -12.54 -9.47
C THR A 143 1.34 -13.98 -9.90
N ALA A 144 2.42 -14.60 -9.42
CA ALA A 144 2.73 -16.01 -9.68
C ALA A 144 1.66 -16.94 -9.10
N THR A 145 1.18 -16.64 -7.89
CA THR A 145 0.13 -17.42 -7.22
C THR A 145 -1.23 -17.17 -7.87
N GLN A 146 -1.59 -15.92 -8.17
CA GLN A 146 -2.86 -15.54 -8.79
C GLN A 146 -2.94 -16.07 -10.23
N GLY A 147 -1.84 -16.05 -10.98
CA GLY A 147 -1.74 -16.67 -12.31
C GLY A 147 -1.96 -18.18 -12.30
N MET A 148 -1.61 -18.87 -11.20
CA MET A 148 -1.98 -20.27 -10.98
C MET A 148 -3.46 -20.41 -10.55
N THR A 149 -3.98 -19.52 -9.69
CA THR A 149 -5.36 -19.61 -9.18
C THR A 149 -6.43 -19.40 -10.24
N VAL A 150 -6.22 -18.59 -11.29
CA VAL A 150 -7.25 -18.41 -12.35
C VAL A 150 -7.46 -19.71 -13.12
N LYS A 151 -6.37 -20.43 -13.42
CA LYS A 151 -6.43 -21.73 -14.11
C LYS A 151 -7.00 -22.82 -13.21
N GLU A 152 -6.64 -22.82 -11.93
CA GLU A 152 -7.21 -23.76 -10.94
C GLU A 152 -8.69 -23.47 -10.67
N PHE A 153 -9.09 -22.19 -10.64
CA PHE A 153 -10.49 -21.77 -10.52
C PHE A 153 -11.30 -22.18 -11.75
N GLU A 154 -10.77 -21.98 -12.97
CA GLU A 154 -11.40 -22.46 -14.19
C GLU A 154 -11.59 -23.98 -14.16
N GLN A 155 -10.56 -24.72 -13.74
CA GLN A 155 -10.65 -26.18 -13.56
C GLN A 155 -11.66 -26.58 -12.47
N GLN A 156 -11.74 -25.83 -11.38
CA GLN A 156 -12.67 -26.09 -10.29
C GLN A 156 -14.12 -25.81 -10.71
N VAL A 157 -14.38 -24.73 -11.46
CA VAL A 157 -15.69 -24.43 -12.03
C VAL A 157 -16.08 -25.50 -13.05
N ALA A 158 -15.15 -25.91 -13.93
CA ALA A 158 -15.40 -26.99 -14.89
C ALA A 158 -15.73 -28.32 -14.18
N LYS A 159 -15.00 -28.66 -13.12
CA LYS A 159 -15.25 -29.85 -12.30
C LYS A 159 -16.58 -29.76 -11.55
N SER A 160 -16.94 -28.59 -11.05
CA SER A 160 -18.22 -28.33 -10.38
C SER A 160 -19.40 -28.49 -11.34
N ARG A 161 -19.31 -27.91 -12.54
CA ARG A 161 -20.29 -28.11 -13.62
C ARG A 161 -20.45 -29.58 -13.98
N ASN A 162 -19.33 -30.31 -14.08
CA ASN A 162 -19.38 -31.74 -14.35
C ASN A 162 -20.05 -32.53 -13.21
N ASN A 163 -19.74 -32.20 -11.95
CA ASN A 163 -20.37 -32.84 -10.80
C ASN A 163 -21.88 -32.53 -10.72
N LEU A 164 -22.29 -31.30 -11.02
CA LEU A 164 -23.70 -30.93 -11.12
C LEU A 164 -24.42 -31.76 -12.20
N ASN A 165 -23.81 -31.95 -13.37
CA ASN A 165 -24.36 -32.83 -14.41
C ASN A 165 -24.51 -34.29 -13.92
N HIS A 166 -23.52 -34.81 -13.18
CA HIS A 166 -23.62 -36.15 -12.59
C HIS A 166 -24.71 -36.24 -11.51
N MET A 167 -24.86 -35.21 -10.68
CA MET A 167 -25.95 -35.14 -9.69
C MET A 167 -27.32 -35.08 -10.36
N GLN A 168 -27.46 -34.31 -11.44
CA GLN A 168 -28.69 -34.25 -12.23
C GLN A 168 -29.05 -35.62 -12.82
N LEU A 169 -28.07 -36.33 -13.40
CA LEU A 169 -28.28 -37.69 -13.91
C LEU A 169 -28.68 -38.66 -12.78
N ASN A 170 -28.07 -38.53 -11.61
CA ASN A 170 -28.41 -39.35 -10.45
C ASN A 170 -29.84 -39.08 -9.96
N VAL A 171 -30.26 -37.82 -9.86
CA VAL A 171 -31.64 -37.46 -9.48
C VAL A 171 -32.64 -38.02 -10.50
N LYS A 172 -32.37 -37.87 -11.80
CA LYS A 172 -33.22 -38.46 -12.86
C LYS A 172 -33.33 -39.98 -12.72
N ASN A 173 -32.22 -40.67 -12.48
CA ASN A 173 -32.21 -42.12 -12.30
C ASN A 173 -32.97 -42.55 -11.04
N VAL A 174 -32.86 -41.82 -9.93
CA VAL A 174 -33.60 -42.09 -8.70
C VAL A 174 -35.11 -41.93 -8.94
N VAL A 175 -35.53 -40.88 -9.65
CA VAL A 175 -36.95 -40.66 -9.98
C VAL A 175 -37.47 -41.76 -10.90
N ILE A 176 -36.70 -42.15 -11.94
CA ILE A 176 -37.08 -43.25 -12.83
C ILE A 176 -37.22 -44.57 -12.06
N ASN A 177 -36.26 -44.90 -11.18
CA ASN A 177 -36.32 -46.12 -10.39
C ASN A 177 -37.48 -46.10 -9.40
N ASN A 178 -37.74 -44.97 -8.74
CA ASN A 178 -38.89 -44.85 -7.84
C ASN A 178 -40.21 -44.96 -8.59
N LEU A 179 -40.31 -44.36 -9.79
CA LEU A 179 -41.47 -44.55 -10.66
C LEU A 179 -41.65 -46.02 -11.01
N MET A 180 -40.58 -46.72 -11.41
CA MET A 180 -40.66 -48.15 -11.72
C MET A 180 -41.12 -48.98 -10.53
N ASN A 181 -40.59 -48.72 -9.33
CA ASN A 181 -40.97 -49.41 -8.10
C ASN A 181 -42.43 -49.13 -7.68
N ILE A 182 -42.91 -47.90 -7.90
CA ILE A 182 -44.32 -47.56 -7.64
C ILE A 182 -45.21 -48.32 -8.62
N MET A 183 -44.79 -48.46 -9.89
CA MET A 183 -45.55 -49.21 -10.90
C MET A 183 -45.60 -50.70 -10.62
N GLU A 184 -44.47 -51.33 -10.25
CA GLU A 184 -44.44 -52.75 -9.87
C GLU A 184 -45.34 -53.06 -8.68
N ARG A 185 -45.61 -52.08 -7.81
CA ARG A 185 -46.56 -52.24 -6.70
C ARG A 185 -48.01 -52.04 -7.09
N ILE A 186 -48.26 -51.31 -8.17
CA ILE A 186 -49.60 -51.00 -8.64
C ILE A 186 -50.13 -52.13 -9.51
N ASP A 187 -49.29 -52.68 -10.41
CA ASP A 187 -49.60 -53.85 -11.23
C ASP A 187 -49.51 -55.15 -10.41
N THR A 188 -50.36 -55.27 -9.38
CA THR A 188 -50.40 -56.45 -8.49
C THR A 188 -51.14 -57.62 -9.12
N ASP A 189 -52.05 -57.35 -10.06
CA ASP A 189 -52.88 -58.35 -10.74
C ASP A 189 -52.35 -58.77 -12.12
N GLY A 190 -51.31 -58.10 -12.65
CA GLY A 190 -50.61 -58.47 -13.87
C GLY A 190 -51.46 -58.28 -15.13
N ASP A 191 -52.43 -57.36 -15.08
CA ASP A 191 -53.37 -57.15 -16.17
C ASP A 191 -52.91 -56.09 -17.20
N ASP A 192 -51.71 -55.51 -16.98
CA ASP A 192 -51.08 -54.46 -17.79
C ASP A 192 -51.95 -53.18 -17.96
N THR A 193 -53.02 -53.02 -17.16
CA THR A 193 -53.94 -51.88 -17.23
C THR A 193 -53.94 -51.02 -15.97
N ALA A 194 -53.77 -49.71 -16.15
CA ALA A 194 -53.83 -48.76 -15.04
C ALA A 194 -55.25 -48.25 -14.82
N GLN A 195 -55.81 -48.52 -13.65
CA GLN A 195 -57.12 -48.01 -13.22
C GLN A 195 -57.03 -46.53 -12.80
N ALA A 196 -58.16 -45.83 -12.84
CA ALA A 196 -58.18 -44.39 -12.56
C ALA A 196 -57.73 -44.03 -11.13
N HIS A 197 -57.96 -44.92 -10.17
CA HIS A 197 -57.57 -44.72 -8.77
C HIS A 197 -56.05 -44.95 -8.56
N GLU A 198 -55.47 -45.92 -9.25
CA GLU A 198 -54.03 -46.23 -9.23
C GLU A 198 -53.17 -45.11 -9.83
N VAL A 199 -53.67 -44.44 -10.86
CA VAL A 199 -53.01 -43.26 -11.45
C VAL A 199 -52.94 -42.12 -10.43
N GLU A 200 -53.98 -41.96 -9.60
CA GLU A 200 -54.00 -40.95 -8.53
C GLU A 200 -53.05 -41.31 -7.39
N GLU A 201 -53.01 -42.57 -6.98
CA GLU A 201 -52.07 -43.05 -5.96
C GLU A 201 -50.61 -42.92 -6.42
N THR A 202 -50.35 -43.19 -7.70
CA THR A 202 -49.03 -42.94 -8.30
C THR A 202 -48.68 -41.46 -8.25
N LEU A 203 -49.62 -40.59 -8.66
CA LEU A 203 -49.41 -39.15 -8.68
C LEU A 203 -49.09 -38.61 -7.29
N ASP A 204 -49.81 -39.07 -6.27
CA ASP A 204 -49.57 -38.72 -4.87
C ASP A 204 -48.24 -39.28 -4.34
N ALA A 205 -47.84 -40.48 -4.75
CA ALA A 205 -46.55 -41.06 -4.39
C ALA A 205 -45.39 -40.28 -5.00
N ILE A 206 -45.51 -39.81 -6.25
CA ILE A 206 -44.50 -39.00 -6.92
C ILE A 206 -44.43 -37.59 -6.31
N LYS A 207 -45.56 -36.98 -5.98
CA LYS A 207 -45.60 -35.67 -5.29
C LYS A 207 -44.89 -35.66 -3.94
N LYS A 208 -44.80 -36.82 -3.28
CA LYS A 208 -44.05 -37.00 -2.03
C LYS A 208 -42.54 -37.14 -2.25
N LEU A 209 -42.06 -37.31 -3.49
CA LEU A 209 -40.63 -37.34 -3.77
C LEU A 209 -40.04 -35.93 -3.71
N HIS A 210 -38.96 -35.77 -2.95
CA HIS A 210 -38.28 -34.49 -2.80
C HIS A 210 -37.54 -34.14 -4.10
N GLY A 211 -37.68 -32.89 -4.57
CA GLY A 211 -36.93 -32.37 -5.73
C GLY A 211 -37.61 -32.52 -7.10
N VAL A 212 -38.89 -32.91 -7.15
CA VAL A 212 -39.67 -33.03 -8.39
C VAL A 212 -41.00 -32.30 -8.25
N LYS A 213 -41.32 -31.43 -9.21
CA LYS A 213 -42.66 -30.88 -9.40
C LYS A 213 -43.33 -31.62 -10.55
N VAL A 214 -44.55 -32.10 -10.33
CA VAL A 214 -45.31 -32.82 -11.34
C VAL A 214 -46.46 -31.92 -11.82
N ASN A 215 -46.64 -31.84 -13.13
CA ASN A 215 -47.83 -31.24 -13.71
C ASN A 215 -48.94 -32.29 -13.81
N ASP A 216 -49.88 -32.23 -12.88
CA ASP A 216 -51.00 -33.17 -12.79
C ASP A 216 -51.80 -33.30 -14.08
N GLY A 217 -52.02 -32.19 -14.79
CA GLY A 217 -52.80 -32.17 -16.04
C GLY A 217 -52.09 -32.91 -17.16
N ASN A 218 -50.79 -32.67 -17.32
CA ASN A 218 -49.97 -33.33 -18.35
C ASN A 218 -49.71 -34.80 -17.99
N PHE A 219 -49.53 -35.10 -16.69
CA PHE A 219 -49.40 -36.47 -16.21
C PHE A 219 -50.65 -37.31 -16.53
N ARG A 220 -51.85 -36.81 -16.21
CA ARG A 220 -53.12 -37.48 -16.52
C ARG A 220 -53.36 -37.66 -18.01
N LYS A 221 -52.98 -36.68 -18.84
CA LYS A 221 -53.05 -36.78 -20.30
C LYS A 221 -52.11 -37.84 -20.84
N ALA A 222 -50.88 -37.92 -20.32
CA ALA A 222 -49.92 -38.95 -20.74
C ALA A 222 -50.35 -40.36 -20.30
N PHE A 223 -51.12 -40.47 -19.21
CA PHE A 223 -51.71 -41.70 -18.69
C PHE A 223 -53.05 -42.11 -19.32
N SER A 224 -53.62 -41.32 -20.25
CA SER A 224 -54.96 -41.57 -20.79
C SER A 224 -55.10 -42.88 -21.57
N GLY A 225 -53.97 -43.47 -22.00
CA GLY A 225 -53.94 -44.77 -22.68
C GLY A 225 -54.03 -45.98 -21.76
N LYS A 226 -54.05 -45.80 -20.42
CA LYS A 226 -54.22 -46.84 -19.38
C LYS A 226 -53.39 -48.12 -19.54
N THR A 227 -52.25 -48.03 -20.21
CA THR A 227 -51.41 -49.18 -20.57
C THR A 227 -49.97 -48.91 -20.17
N VAL A 228 -49.20 -49.95 -19.90
CA VAL A 228 -47.75 -49.88 -19.62
C VAL A 228 -46.97 -49.04 -20.66
N LYS A 229 -47.44 -49.01 -21.91
CA LYS A 229 -46.87 -48.16 -22.98
C LYS A 229 -47.01 -46.65 -22.71
N SER A 230 -48.11 -46.25 -22.07
CA SER A 230 -48.36 -44.86 -21.63
C SER A 230 -47.40 -44.44 -20.51
N ILE A 231 -46.99 -45.40 -19.68
CA ILE A 231 -46.00 -45.23 -18.62
C ILE A 231 -44.60 -45.05 -19.21
N MET A 232 -44.26 -45.85 -20.22
CA MET A 232 -43.01 -45.68 -20.94
C MET A 232 -42.93 -44.33 -21.66
N ASN A 233 -44.06 -43.74 -22.05
CA ASN A 233 -44.12 -42.37 -22.56
C ASN A 233 -43.83 -41.34 -21.45
N VAL A 234 -44.30 -41.57 -20.22
CA VAL A 234 -44.02 -40.72 -19.04
C VAL A 234 -42.53 -40.80 -18.66
N VAL A 235 -41.94 -42.00 -18.65
CA VAL A 235 -40.49 -42.19 -18.43
C VAL A 235 -39.65 -41.58 -19.56
N SER A 236 -40.14 -41.68 -20.81
CA SER A 236 -39.49 -41.04 -21.96
C SER A 236 -39.55 -39.52 -21.90
N ASN A 237 -40.58 -38.94 -21.26
CA ASN A 237 -40.67 -37.51 -21.01
C ASN A 237 -39.52 -37.04 -20.10
N ILE A 238 -39.14 -37.81 -19.06
CA ILE A 238 -38.00 -37.51 -18.17
C ILE A 238 -36.65 -37.47 -18.93
N LYS A 239 -36.48 -38.38 -19.90
CA LYS A 239 -35.26 -38.44 -20.73
C LYS A 239 -35.16 -37.27 -21.73
N LYS A 240 -36.30 -36.68 -22.12
CA LYS A 240 -36.42 -35.65 -23.17
C LYS A 240 -36.68 -34.23 -22.63
N ILE A 241 -36.51 -33.99 -21.33
CA ILE A 241 -36.79 -32.69 -20.68
C ILE A 241 -36.08 -31.48 -21.35
N GLY A 242 -34.98 -31.70 -22.07
CA GLY A 242 -34.30 -30.64 -22.84
C GLY A 242 -34.94 -30.31 -24.21
N ASP A 243 -35.67 -31.25 -24.81
CA ASP A 243 -36.20 -31.13 -26.18
C ASP A 243 -37.71 -30.81 -26.23
N ILE A 244 -38.39 -30.85 -25.07
CA ILE A 244 -39.83 -30.64 -24.96
C ILE A 244 -40.10 -29.21 -24.44
N PRO A 245 -41.02 -28.45 -25.08
CA PRO A 245 -41.45 -27.14 -24.61
C PRO A 245 -41.92 -27.18 -23.15
N PRO A 246 -41.68 -26.13 -22.33
CA PRO A 246 -42.02 -26.11 -20.91
C PRO A 246 -43.47 -26.47 -20.60
N GLU A 247 -44.40 -26.07 -21.49
CA GLU A 247 -45.84 -26.28 -21.38
C GLU A 247 -46.28 -27.76 -21.48
N ASP A 248 -45.48 -28.61 -22.11
CA ASP A 248 -45.76 -30.04 -22.31
C ASP A 248 -44.98 -30.96 -21.35
N ARG A 249 -44.20 -30.38 -20.42
CA ARG A 249 -43.42 -31.15 -19.46
C ARG A 249 -44.34 -31.74 -18.39
N ILE A 250 -44.11 -33.01 -18.09
CA ILE A 250 -44.80 -33.72 -17.00
C ILE A 250 -44.04 -33.49 -15.68
N PHE A 251 -42.71 -33.40 -15.75
CA PHE A 251 -41.82 -33.22 -14.62
C PHE A 251 -41.00 -31.95 -14.77
N GLU A 252 -40.99 -31.15 -13.71
CA GLU A 252 -40.15 -29.98 -13.54
C GLU A 252 -39.20 -30.21 -12.36
N PHE A 253 -37.92 -29.94 -12.58
CA PHE A 253 -36.90 -30.02 -11.53
C PHE A 253 -36.56 -28.58 -11.12
N PRO A 254 -36.94 -28.12 -9.91
CA PRO A 254 -36.82 -26.73 -9.48
C PRO A 254 -35.40 -26.17 -9.59
N ASP A 255 -34.39 -27.03 -9.41
CA ASP A 255 -32.97 -26.65 -9.43
C ASP A 255 -32.34 -26.73 -10.84
N MET A 256 -33.15 -26.87 -11.90
CA MET A 256 -32.68 -26.90 -13.30
C MET A 256 -33.04 -25.65 -14.11
N VAL A 257 -33.60 -24.61 -13.47
CA VAL A 257 -33.86 -23.33 -14.11
C VAL A 257 -32.66 -22.42 -13.81
N ASP A 258 -31.92 -22.09 -14.88
CA ASP A 258 -30.77 -21.18 -14.96
C ASP A 258 -29.40 -21.76 -14.58
N ALA A 259 -28.84 -22.55 -15.50
CA ALA A 259 -27.40 -22.74 -15.67
C ALA A 259 -27.01 -22.56 -17.16
#